data_AF-A0A941DLQ1-F1
#
_entry.id   AF-A0A941DLQ1-F1
#
_cell.length_a   1.000
_cell.length_b   1.000
_cell.length_c   1.000
_cell.angle_alpha   90.00
_cell.angle_beta   90.00
_cell.angle_gamma   90.00
#
_symmetry.space_group_name_H-M   'P 1'
#
loop_
_entity.id
_entity.type
_entity.pdbx_description
1 polymer ?
#
loop_
_entity_poly.entity_id
_entity_poly.type
_entity_poly.pdbx_seq_one_letter_code
_entity_poly.pdbx_strand_id
1 'polypeptide(L)' 'ELEAKLSEVAAQPNQPEVHLRPNAVVEYKSVAAVMASAQRLGVTKIGMVGNEQFLK' A
#
# COMPACT_ATOMS: atom_id res chain seq x y z
N GLU A 1 -0.14 -13.35 5.30
CA GLU A 1 0.53 -13.11 4.01
C GLU A 1 0.89 -11.63 3.80
N LEU A 2 -0.08 -10.72 3.60
CA LEU A 2 0.20 -9.29 3.33
C LEU A 2 0.98 -8.60 4.47
N GLU A 3 0.52 -8.73 5.71
CA GLU A 3 1.16 -8.10 6.87
C GLU A 3 2.59 -8.61 7.10
N ALA A 4 2.84 -9.90 6.88
CA ALA A 4 4.18 -10.48 6.99
C ALA A 4 5.15 -9.86 5.98
N LYS A 5 4.72 -9.74 4.71
CA LYS A 5 5.51 -9.09 3.67
C LYS A 5 5.75 -7.60 3.96
N LEU A 6 4.74 -6.90 4.46
CA LEU A 6 4.87 -5.49 4.85
C LEU A 6 5.84 -5.32 6.02
N SER A 7 5.82 -6.24 6.99
CA SER A 7 6.76 -6.24 8.11
C SER A 7 8.20 -6.55 7.67
N GLU A 8 8.40 -7.47 6.72
CA GLU A 8 9.73 -7.72 6.13
C GLU A 8 10.24 -6.52 5.34
N VAL A 9 9.38 -5.84 4.60
CA VAL A 9 9.72 -4.59 3.88
C VAL A 9 10.05 -3.48 4.86
N ALA A 10 9.31 -3.35 5.96
CA ALA A 10 9.55 -2.36 7.00
C ALA A 10 10.89 -2.57 7.72
N ALA A 11 11.33 -3.82 7.88
CA ALA A 11 12.59 -4.17 8.53
C ALA A 11 13.84 -3.89 7.66
N GLN A 12 13.68 -3.58 6.37
CA GLN A 12 14.81 -3.31 5.49
C GLN A 12 15.39 -1.90 5.71
N PRO A 13 16.72 -1.76 5.92
CA PRO A 13 17.36 -0.47 6.16
C PRO A 13 17.23 0.49 4.96
N ASN A 14 17.20 -0.05 3.74
CA ASN A 14 16.76 0.69 2.55
C ASN A 14 15.39 0.16 2.11
N GLN A 15 14.35 0.64 2.77
CA GLN A 15 12.98 0.20 2.51
C GLN A 15 12.63 0.34 1.01
N PRO A 16 12.16 -0.73 0.35
CA PRO A 16 11.68 -0.67 -1.03
C PRO A 16 10.33 0.06 -1.11
N GLU A 17 10.06 0.69 -2.26
CA GLU A 17 8.78 1.38 -2.49
C GLU A 17 7.64 0.37 -2.65
N VAL A 18 6.60 0.52 -1.83
CA VAL A 18 5.39 -0.28 -1.92
C VAL A 18 4.41 0.42 -2.85
N HIS A 19 4.10 -0.22 -3.96
CA HIS A 19 3.18 0.29 -4.96
C HIS A 19 1.79 -0.29 -4.76
N LEU A 20 0.84 0.56 -4.36
CA LEU A 20 -0.57 0.18 -4.24
C LEU A 20 -1.28 0.47 -5.57
N ARG A 21 -1.80 -0.60 -6.20
CA ARG A 21 -2.66 -0.52 -7.39
C ARG A 21 -4.10 -0.81 -6.98
N PRO A 22 -4.94 0.21 -6.80
CA PRO A 22 -6.36 -0.03 -6.57
C PRO A 22 -6.97 -0.62 -7.84
N ASN A 23 -7.85 -1.60 -7.68
CA ASN A 23 -8.69 -2.05 -8.78
C ASN A 23 -9.94 -1.15 -8.83
N ALA A 24 -10.36 -0.72 -10.02
CA ALA A 24 -11.46 0.22 -10.22
C ALA A 24 -12.82 -0.25 -9.67
N VAL A 25 -12.97 -1.55 -9.42
CA VAL A 25 -14.17 -2.16 -8.81
C VAL A 25 -14.13 -2.24 -7.28
N VAL A 26 -13.03 -1.84 -6.65
CA VAL A 26 -12.84 -1.96 -5.19
C VAL A 26 -13.12 -0.62 -4.53
N GLU A 27 -13.97 -0.64 -3.49
CA GLU A 27 -14.27 0.55 -2.70
C GLU A 27 -13.00 1.15 -2.09
N TYR A 28 -12.91 2.48 -2.11
CA TYR A 28 -11.81 3.26 -1.52
C TYR A 28 -11.51 2.87 -0.05
N LYS A 29 -12.53 2.41 0.69
CA LYS A 29 -12.38 1.91 2.07
C LYS A 29 -11.38 0.76 2.18
N SER A 30 -11.33 -0.13 1.20
CA SER A 30 -10.37 -1.26 1.20
C SER A 30 -8.95 -0.77 0.95
N VAL A 31 -8.78 0.22 0.08
CA VAL A 31 -7.50 0.88 -0.19
C VAL A 31 -7.00 1.57 1.08
N ALA A 32 -7.87 2.31 1.77
CA ALA A 32 -7.56 2.97 3.03
C ALA A 32 -7.19 1.97 4.14
N ALA A 33 -7.85 0.82 4.22
CA ALA A 33 -7.52 -0.23 5.20
C ALA A 33 -6.13 -0.83 4.96
N VAL A 34 -5.74 -1.03 3.69
CA VAL A 34 -4.38 -1.50 3.33
C VAL A 34 -3.34 -0.43 3.65
N MET A 35 -3.62 0.84 3.33
CA MET A 35 -2.74 1.96 3.68
C MET A 35 -2.53 2.08 5.18
N ALA A 36 -3.60 1.99 5.98
CA ALA A 36 -3.53 2.05 7.43
C ALA A 36 -2.71 0.89 8.02
N SER A 37 -2.89 -0.32 7.47
CA SER A 37 -2.14 -1.51 7.91
C SER A 37 -0.65 -1.38 7.58
N ALA A 38 -0.31 -0.90 6.38
CA ALA A 38 1.07 -0.69 5.96
C ALA A 38 1.79 0.37 6.82
N GLN A 39 1.12 1.50 7.10
CA GLN A 39 1.65 2.53 8.00
C GLN A 39 1.86 2.00 9.42
N ARG A 40 0.90 1.25 9.97
CA ARG A 40 1.00 0.63 11.30
C ARG A 40 2.20 -0.32 11.42
N LEU A 41 2.56 -0.99 10.32
CA LEU A 41 3.69 -1.90 10.25
C LEU A 41 5.04 -1.20 9.98
N GLY A 42 5.06 0.12 9.84
CA GLY A 42 6.30 0.90 9.61
C GLY A 42 6.70 1.04 8.14
N VAL A 43 5.80 0.73 7.21
CA VAL A 43 6.01 1.01 5.79
C VAL A 43 5.73 2.48 5.53
N THR A 44 6.78 3.25 5.22
CA THR A 44 6.70 4.71 5.04
C THR A 44 6.80 5.13 3.57
N LYS A 45 7.46 4.32 2.74
CA LYS A 45 7.58 4.53 1.29
C LYS A 45 6.44 3.82 0.55
N ILE A 46 5.27 4.44 0.51
CA ILE A 46 4.11 3.92 -0.23
C ILE A 46 3.74 4.88 -1.37
N GLY A 47 3.73 4.36 -2.60
CA GLY A 47 3.26 5.06 -3.78
C GLY A 47 1.93 4.50 -4.26
N MET A 48 0.96 5.37 -4.57
CA MET A 48 -0.24 4.94 -5.30
C MET A 48 0.03 5.01 -6.81
N VAL A 49 -0.21 3.90 -7.50
CA VAL A 49 -0.03 3.76 -8.94
C VAL A 49 -1.35 3.34 -9.58
N GLY A 50 -1.70 3.93 -10.72
CA GLY A 50 -2.98 3.68 -11.39
C GLY A 50 -4.15 4.58 -10.94
N ASN A 51 -3.86 5.71 -10.28
CA ASN A 51 -4.87 6.72 -9.94
C ASN A 51 -5.54 7.36 -11.18
N GLU A 52 -4.99 7.09 -12.37
CA GLU A 52 -5.51 7.47 -13.68
C GLU A 52 -6.89 6.87 -13.97
N GLN A 53 -7.25 5.73 -13.34
CA GLN A 53 -8.57 5.10 -13.49
C GLN A 53 -9.67 5.75 -12.64
N PHE A 54 -9.32 6.61 -11.67
CA PHE A 54 -10.27 7.28 -10.76
C PHE A 54 -10.64 8.70 -11.21
N LEU A 55 -10.03 9.22 -12.28
CA LEU A 55 -10.23 10.59 -12.81
C LEU A 55 -11.36 10.69 -13.86
N LYS A 56 -12.32 9.74 -13.90
CA LYS A 56 -13.47 9.81 -14.81
C LYS A 56 -14.76 10.23 -14.11
#